data_AF-A0A8T0DV80-F1
#
_entry.id   AF-A0A8T0DV80-F1
#
_cell.length_a   1.000
_cell.length_b   1.000
_cell.length_c   1.000
_cell.angle_alpha   90.00
_cell.angle_beta   90.00
_cell.angle_gamma   90.00
#
_symmetry.space_group_name_H-M   'P 1'
#
loop_
_entity.id
_entity.type
_entity.pdbx_description
1 polymer ?
#
loop_
_entity_poly.entity_id
_entity_poly.type
_entity_poly.pdbx_seq_one_letter_code
_entity_poly.pdbx_strand_id
1 'polypeptide(L)'
;MRILTACMRRVRELEEGIEALKKLSYEDLLKHAIQQERRNFELENVLSKRQHDDFSILKKKRHFPFQQYKMRHIALQFAYLGWNYSGLALQGSAQPVTIMEKLLDALEKCKLIEDRESLNFTVCGRTDKGVSALGQVVSVVVRSALLSGLGVVEDSGPDAEERSSMLVLPGFKSQRFRTPNWIMCTF
;
A
#
# COMPACT_ATOMS: atom_id res chain seq x y z
N MET A 1 -0.96 18.18 4.26
CA MET A 1 -1.74 18.67 5.42
C MET A 1 -3.08 17.96 5.65
N ARG A 2 -3.83 17.47 4.64
CA ARG A 2 -5.19 16.89 4.85
C ARG A 2 -5.26 15.62 5.73
N ILE A 3 -4.22 14.78 5.70
CA ILE A 3 -4.18 13.53 6.48
C ILE A 3 -4.04 13.82 7.98
N LEU A 4 -3.13 14.75 8.33
CA LEU A 4 -2.92 15.21 9.71
C LEU A 4 -4.20 15.83 10.27
N THR A 5 -4.88 16.68 9.51
CA THR A 5 -6.17 17.27 9.94
C THR A 5 -7.25 16.22 10.17
N ALA A 6 -7.35 15.20 9.30
CA ALA A 6 -8.32 14.12 9.47
C ALA A 6 -8.00 13.24 10.69
N CYS A 7 -6.71 12.94 10.92
CA CYS A 7 -6.26 12.19 12.09
C CYS A 7 -6.58 12.94 13.39
N MET A 8 -6.22 14.23 13.46
CA MET A 8 -6.50 15.07 14.63
C MET A 8 -8.00 15.20 14.90
N ARG A 9 -8.84 15.30 13.85
CA ARG A 9 -10.30 15.29 14.01
C ARG A 9 -10.78 13.98 14.64
N ARG A 10 -10.26 12.84 14.18
CA ARG A 10 -10.63 11.52 14.71
C ARG A 10 -10.20 11.32 16.16
N VAL A 11 -9.02 11.81 16.53
CA VAL A 11 -8.56 11.80 17.93
C VAL A 11 -9.52 12.58 18.80
N ARG A 12 -9.92 13.79 18.38
CA ARG A 12 -10.90 14.60 19.11
C ARG A 12 -12.27 13.93 19.22
N GLU A 13 -12.78 13.34 18.14
CA GLU A 13 -14.04 12.56 18.15
C GLU A 13 -13.98 11.41 19.18
N LEU A 14 -12.83 10.74 19.29
CA LEU A 14 -12.62 9.65 20.25
C LEU A 14 -12.56 10.17 21.69
N GLU A 15 -11.86 11.28 21.94
CA GLU A 15 -11.80 11.92 23.26
C GLU A 15 -13.18 12.37 23.73
N GLU A 16 -13.95 13.02 22.84
CA GLU A 16 -15.34 13.42 23.11
C GLU A 16 -16.23 12.19 23.39
N GLY A 17 -16.03 11.08 22.66
CA GLY A 17 -16.72 9.83 22.91
C GLY A 17 -16.40 9.20 24.26
N ILE A 18 -15.12 9.21 24.67
CA ILE A 18 -14.69 8.73 25.99
C ILE A 18 -15.33 9.56 27.10
N GLU A 19 -15.37 10.87 26.94
CA GLU A 19 -15.97 11.78 27.93
C GLU A 19 -17.49 11.60 28.04
N ALA A 20 -18.17 11.36 26.93
CA ALA A 20 -19.60 11.06 26.92
C ALA A 20 -19.92 9.75 27.66
N LEU A 21 -19.11 8.70 27.47
CA LEU A 21 -19.28 7.41 28.15
C LEU A 21 -19.08 7.51 29.66
N LYS A 22 -18.15 8.35 30.12
CA LYS A 22 -17.92 8.58 31.56
C LYS A 22 -19.09 9.24 32.28
N LYS A 23 -19.91 10.02 31.56
CA LYS A 23 -21.07 10.73 32.12
C LYS A 23 -22.34 9.89 32.16
N LEU A 24 -22.30 8.70 31.58
CA LEU A 24 -23.49 7.87 31.38
C LEU A 24 -23.87 7.11 32.65
N SER A 25 -25.16 6.84 32.81
CA SER A 25 -25.66 5.99 33.91
C SER A 25 -25.20 4.54 33.73
N TYR A 26 -25.17 3.78 34.82
CA TYR A 26 -24.77 2.36 34.77
C TYR A 26 -25.64 1.53 33.81
N GLU A 27 -26.96 1.76 33.79
CA GLU A 27 -27.88 1.03 32.92
C GLU A 27 -27.66 1.34 31.43
N ASP A 28 -27.46 2.61 31.10
CA ASP A 28 -27.24 3.03 29.72
C ASP A 28 -25.86 2.61 29.23
N LEU A 29 -24.87 2.57 30.13
CA LEU A 29 -23.55 2.01 29.85
C LEU A 29 -23.63 0.51 29.54
N LEU A 30 -24.43 -0.24 30.29
CA LEU A 30 -24.65 -1.67 30.07
C LEU A 30 -25.33 -1.94 28.72
N LYS A 31 -26.37 -1.16 28.37
CA LYS A 31 -26.99 -1.19 27.03
C LYS A 31 -25.99 -0.91 25.93
N HIS A 32 -25.11 0.08 26.13
CA HIS A 32 -24.08 0.44 25.16
C HIS A 32 -23.05 -0.68 24.97
N ALA A 33 -22.61 -1.33 26.05
CA ALA A 33 -21.67 -2.46 25.99
C ALA A 33 -22.24 -3.63 25.18
N ILE A 34 -23.48 -4.06 25.47
CA ILE A 34 -24.15 -5.13 24.73
C ILE A 34 -24.27 -4.79 23.23
N GLN A 35 -24.57 -3.53 22.91
CA GLN A 35 -24.66 -3.08 21.53
C GLN A 35 -23.29 -3.09 20.82
N GLN A 36 -22.22 -2.73 21.53
CA GLN A 36 -20.85 -2.78 20.99
C GLN A 36 -20.42 -4.22 20.69
N GLU A 37 -20.68 -5.16 21.61
CA GLU A 37 -20.39 -6.58 21.39
C GLU A 37 -21.12 -7.12 20.16
N ARG A 38 -22.41 -6.79 20.00
CA ARG A 38 -23.19 -7.19 18.82
C ARG A 38 -22.55 -6.65 17.53
N ARG A 39 -22.18 -5.37 17.50
CA ARG A 39 -21.51 -4.77 16.33
C ARG A 39 -20.16 -5.41 16.04
N ASN A 40 -19.38 -5.71 17.07
CA ASN A 40 -18.09 -6.38 16.91
C ASN A 40 -18.27 -7.78 16.30
N PHE A 41 -19.25 -8.55 16.79
CA PHE A 41 -19.57 -9.87 16.23
C PHE A 41 -20.02 -9.79 14.75
N GLU A 42 -20.86 -8.81 14.40
CA GLU A 42 -21.25 -8.58 13.00
C GLU A 42 -20.05 -8.23 12.12
N LEU A 43 -19.15 -7.37 12.60
CA LEU A 43 -17.94 -6.99 11.90
C LEU A 43 -16.98 -8.17 11.70
N GLU A 44 -16.79 -9.02 12.72
CA GLU A 44 -15.98 -10.24 12.64
C GLU A 44 -16.50 -11.21 11.59
N ASN A 45 -17.83 -11.37 11.50
CA ASN A 45 -18.45 -12.18 10.45
C ASN A 45 -18.23 -11.59 9.05
N VAL A 46 -18.30 -10.26 8.90
CA VAL A 46 -18.00 -9.59 7.63
C VAL A 46 -16.53 -9.78 7.25
N LEU A 47 -15.60 -9.66 8.20
CA LEU A 47 -14.18 -9.90 7.96
C LEU A 47 -13.92 -11.35 7.53
N SER A 48 -14.54 -12.32 8.19
CA SER A 48 -14.42 -13.75 7.85
C SER A 48 -14.94 -14.05 6.44
N LYS A 49 -16.07 -13.45 6.04
CA LYS A 49 -16.60 -13.57 4.67
C LYS A 49 -15.64 -12.98 3.64
N ARG A 50 -15.08 -11.79 3.89
CA ARG A 50 -14.11 -11.15 3.00
C ARG A 50 -12.85 -11.99 2.83
N GLN A 51 -12.33 -12.59 3.90
CA GLN A 51 -11.19 -13.50 3.80
C GLN A 51 -11.49 -14.68 2.87
N HIS A 52 -12.66 -15.30 3.00
CA HIS A 52 -13.07 -16.41 2.13
C HIS A 52 -13.19 -15.96 0.65
N ASP A 53 -13.75 -14.79 0.40
CA ASP A 53 -13.83 -14.21 -0.96
C ASP A 53 -12.44 -13.94 -1.54
N ASP A 54 -11.52 -13.37 -0.75
CA ASP A 54 -10.12 -13.16 -1.14
C ASP A 54 -9.46 -14.50 -1.53
N PHE A 55 -9.65 -15.56 -0.74
CA PHE A 55 -9.15 -16.91 -1.08
C PHE A 55 -9.74 -17.48 -2.38
N SER A 56 -11.02 -17.20 -2.68
CA SER A 56 -11.65 -17.63 -3.92
C SER A 56 -11.12 -16.88 -5.15
N ILE A 57 -10.76 -15.60 -4.99
CA ILE A 57 -10.17 -14.75 -6.03
C ILE A 57 -8.71 -15.15 -6.29
N LEU A 58 -7.96 -15.50 -5.24
CA LEU A 58 -6.58 -16.00 -5.36
C LEU A 58 -6.48 -17.25 -6.25
N LYS A 59 -7.50 -18.12 -6.25
CA LYS A 59 -7.56 -19.34 -7.09
C LYS A 59 -7.80 -19.08 -8.58
N LYS A 60 -8.22 -17.87 -8.97
CA LYS A 60 -8.50 -17.47 -10.37
C LYS A 60 -7.52 -16.41 -10.89
N LYS A 61 -6.29 -16.35 -10.39
CA LYS A 61 -5.30 -15.37 -10.89
C LYS A 61 -4.90 -15.71 -12.32
N ARG A 62 -5.34 -14.88 -13.27
CA ARG A 62 -4.81 -14.85 -14.63
C ARG A 62 -3.34 -14.44 -14.59
N HIS A 63 -2.49 -15.15 -15.32
CA HIS A 63 -1.09 -14.79 -15.47
C HIS A 63 -0.98 -13.38 -16.06
N PHE A 64 -0.21 -12.50 -15.42
CA PHE A 64 0.04 -11.16 -15.94
C PHE A 64 1.35 -11.19 -16.73
N PRO A 65 1.36 -10.86 -18.04
CA PRO A 65 2.58 -10.91 -18.83
C PRO A 65 3.44 -9.67 -18.54
N PHE A 66 4.47 -9.83 -17.69
CA PHE A 66 5.41 -8.75 -17.35
C PHE A 66 6.30 -8.36 -18.54
N GLN A 67 6.57 -9.30 -19.43
CA GLN A 67 7.43 -9.14 -20.61
C GLN A 67 6.92 -8.09 -21.61
N GLN A 68 5.65 -7.69 -21.55
CA GLN A 68 5.05 -6.73 -22.48
C GLN A 68 5.30 -5.26 -22.11
N TYR A 69 5.97 -5.01 -20.98
CA TYR A 69 6.12 -3.68 -20.42
C TYR A 69 7.58 -3.39 -20.10
N LYS A 70 8.01 -2.14 -20.32
CA LYS A 70 9.32 -1.66 -19.87
C LYS A 70 9.31 -1.37 -18.38
N MET A 71 10.49 -1.40 -17.77
CA MET A 71 10.71 -1.04 -16.37
C MET A 71 11.18 0.42 -16.25
N ARG A 72 10.91 1.03 -15.09
CA ARG A 72 11.28 2.42 -14.79
C ARG A 72 11.74 2.54 -13.34
N HIS A 73 12.84 3.25 -13.13
CA HIS A 73 13.28 3.74 -11.83
C HIS A 73 12.39 4.89 -11.36
N ILE A 74 11.79 4.73 -10.20
CA ILE A 74 10.95 5.75 -9.57
C ILE A 74 11.37 5.97 -8.10
N ALA A 75 11.08 7.16 -7.60
CA ALA A 75 11.10 7.46 -6.17
C ALA A 75 9.67 7.52 -5.64
N LEU A 76 9.40 6.81 -4.55
CA LEU A 76 8.12 6.82 -3.86
C LEU A 76 8.29 7.50 -2.50
N GLN A 77 7.60 8.62 -2.32
CA GLN A 77 7.47 9.26 -1.02
C GLN A 77 6.19 8.79 -0.33
N PHE A 78 6.31 8.31 0.91
CA PHE A 78 5.17 7.81 1.68
C PHE A 78 5.32 8.10 3.17
N ALA A 79 4.22 7.93 3.88
CA ALA A 79 4.10 8.08 5.32
C ALA A 79 3.58 6.78 5.94
N TYR A 80 3.99 6.48 7.16
CA TYR A 80 3.48 5.35 7.92
C TYR A 80 3.52 5.61 9.43
N LEU A 81 2.63 4.91 10.13
CA LEU A 81 2.59 4.85 11.60
C LEU A 81 3.33 3.60 12.05
N GLY A 82 4.44 3.78 12.76
CA GLY A 82 5.35 2.71 13.13
C GLY A 82 4.94 1.87 14.34
N TRP A 83 3.89 2.26 15.07
CA TRP A 83 3.49 1.62 16.34
C TRP A 83 3.43 0.09 16.25
N ASN A 84 2.81 -0.42 15.18
CA ASN A 84 2.55 -1.86 15.02
C ASN A 84 3.57 -2.56 14.10
N TYR A 85 4.73 -1.97 13.86
CA TYR A 85 5.72 -2.48 12.91
C TYR A 85 7.12 -2.56 13.52
N SER A 86 7.88 -3.57 13.09
CA SER A 86 9.27 -3.78 13.54
C SER A 86 10.28 -2.88 12.83
N GLY A 87 9.86 -1.66 12.50
CA GLY A 87 10.66 -0.71 11.74
C GLY A 87 10.48 -0.86 10.22
N LEU A 88 11.38 -0.22 9.48
CA LEU A 88 11.25 -0.11 8.04
C LEU A 88 11.87 -1.29 7.28
N ALA A 89 13.11 -1.63 7.59
CA ALA A 89 13.87 -2.62 6.84
C ALA A 89 13.35 -4.04 7.08
N LEU A 90 13.43 -4.89 6.05
CA LEU A 90 13.11 -6.32 6.17
C LEU A 90 14.05 -6.97 7.19
N GLN A 91 13.47 -7.75 8.09
CA GLN A 91 14.20 -8.60 9.02
C GLN A 91 13.87 -10.05 8.63
N GLY A 92 14.87 -10.91 8.49
CA GLY A 92 14.68 -12.30 8.05
C GLY A 92 13.88 -13.20 9.02
N SER A 93 13.29 -12.63 10.08
CA SER A 93 12.47 -13.32 11.05
C SER A 93 10.99 -13.23 10.67
N ALA A 94 10.27 -14.35 10.78
CA ALA A 94 8.88 -14.50 10.33
C ALA A 94 7.87 -13.52 10.97
N GLN A 95 8.17 -12.90 12.12
CA GLN A 95 7.38 -11.85 12.80
C GLN A 95 8.31 -11.00 13.68
N PRO A 96 8.10 -9.68 13.86
CA PRO A 96 6.94 -8.87 13.47
C PRO A 96 7.06 -8.23 12.08
N VAL A 97 5.91 -7.97 11.45
CA VAL A 97 5.81 -7.39 10.10
C VAL A 97 6.51 -6.03 10.01
N THR A 98 7.26 -5.84 8.93
CA THR A 98 7.98 -4.60 8.64
C THR A 98 7.20 -3.74 7.64
N ILE A 99 7.48 -2.44 7.63
CA ILE A 99 6.86 -1.54 6.65
C ILE A 99 7.23 -1.94 5.23
N MET A 100 8.48 -2.38 5.01
CA MET A 100 8.92 -2.77 3.68
C MET A 100 8.20 -4.01 3.16
N GLU A 101 7.95 -4.99 4.02
CA GLU A 101 7.19 -6.18 3.65
C GLU A 101 5.78 -5.82 3.16
N LYS A 102 5.10 -4.89 3.84
CA LYS A 102 3.79 -4.39 3.38
C LYS A 102 3.88 -3.63 2.06
N LEU A 103 4.94 -2.86 1.86
CA LEU A 103 5.14 -2.15 0.60
C LEU A 103 5.37 -3.13 -0.56
N LEU A 104 6.21 -4.15 -0.38
CA LEU A 104 6.42 -5.20 -1.39
C LEU A 104 5.13 -5.95 -1.72
N ASP A 105 4.38 -6.35 -0.70
CA ASP A 105 3.10 -7.04 -0.87
C ASP A 105 2.09 -6.18 -1.64
N ALA A 106 2.06 -4.85 -1.41
CA ALA A 106 1.25 -3.92 -2.18
C ALA A 106 1.72 -3.78 -3.65
N LEU A 107 3.02 -3.69 -3.90
CA LEU A 107 3.58 -3.61 -5.26
C LEU A 107 3.30 -4.88 -6.06
N GLU A 108 3.41 -6.05 -5.43
CA GLU A 108 3.11 -7.36 -6.02
C GLU A 108 1.62 -7.49 -6.35
N LYS A 109 0.74 -7.07 -5.44
CA LYS A 109 -0.72 -7.01 -5.65
C LYS A 109 -1.10 -6.09 -6.81
N CYS A 110 -0.41 -4.96 -6.94
CA CYS A 110 -0.59 -4.03 -8.06
C CYS A 110 0.07 -4.50 -9.38
N LYS A 111 0.77 -5.65 -9.38
CA LYS A 111 1.52 -6.17 -10.54
C LYS A 111 2.58 -5.20 -11.08
N LEU A 112 3.15 -4.39 -10.20
CA LEU A 112 4.24 -3.47 -10.55
C LEU A 112 5.61 -4.17 -10.57
N ILE A 113 5.71 -5.29 -9.87
CA ILE A 113 6.92 -6.10 -9.71
C ILE A 113 6.58 -7.57 -9.94
N GLU A 114 7.54 -8.31 -10.50
CA GLU A 114 7.41 -9.76 -10.74
C GLU A 114 7.92 -10.53 -9.52
N ASP A 115 9.20 -10.35 -9.17
CA ASP A 115 9.84 -11.00 -8.03
C ASP A 115 10.37 -10.00 -7.00
N ARG A 116 10.30 -10.39 -5.72
CA ARG A 116 10.80 -9.57 -4.59
C ARG A 116 12.32 -9.37 -4.62
N GLU A 117 13.05 -10.30 -5.22
CA GLU A 117 14.52 -10.28 -5.30
C GLU A 117 15.02 -9.42 -6.47
N SER A 118 14.21 -9.29 -7.53
CA SER A 118 14.55 -8.49 -8.71
C SER A 118 14.47 -6.97 -8.50
N LEU A 119 13.98 -6.52 -7.34
CA LEU A 119 13.96 -5.10 -7.02
C LEU A 119 15.34 -4.63 -6.56
N ASN A 120 15.92 -3.71 -7.32
CA ASN A 120 16.95 -2.80 -6.82
C ASN A 120 16.32 -1.77 -5.86
N PHE A 121 15.93 -2.25 -4.68
CA PHE A 121 15.22 -1.47 -3.68
C PHE A 121 16.20 -0.73 -2.78
N THR A 122 16.05 0.60 -2.70
CA THR A 122 16.92 1.47 -1.89
C THR A 122 16.10 2.40 -1.03
N VAL A 123 16.59 2.69 0.18
CA VAL A 123 15.87 3.43 1.22
C VAL A 123 16.69 4.63 1.65
N CYS A 124 16.04 5.80 1.76
CA CYS A 124 16.70 7.05 2.14
C CYS A 124 17.10 7.11 3.63
N GLY A 125 16.42 6.37 4.51
CA GLY A 125 16.79 6.27 5.92
C GLY A 125 16.12 5.09 6.62
N ARG A 126 16.89 4.35 7.43
CA ARG A 126 16.33 3.28 8.26
C ARG A 126 15.57 3.87 9.45
N THR A 127 14.46 3.25 9.82
CA THR A 127 13.77 3.57 11.07
C THR A 127 13.65 2.33 11.93
N ASP A 128 13.85 2.50 13.24
CA ASP A 128 13.71 1.43 14.21
C ASP A 128 12.24 1.09 14.50
N LYS A 129 12.05 0.03 15.27
CA LYS A 129 10.74 -0.44 15.71
C LYS A 129 9.96 0.67 16.43
N GLY A 130 8.67 0.82 16.10
CA GLY A 130 7.79 1.82 16.72
C GLY A 130 7.90 3.24 16.13
N VAL A 131 8.91 3.52 15.31
CA VAL A 131 9.14 4.87 14.76
C VAL A 131 8.20 5.14 13.59
N SER A 132 7.49 6.27 13.65
CA SER A 132 6.64 6.75 12.55
C SER A 132 7.40 7.70 11.64
N ALA A 133 7.06 7.72 10.35
CA ALA A 133 7.68 8.62 9.37
C ALA A 133 6.63 9.27 8.48
N LEU A 134 6.80 10.56 8.18
CA LEU A 134 5.87 11.31 7.32
C LEU A 134 6.38 11.48 5.88
N GLY A 135 7.68 11.39 5.67
CA GLY A 135 8.33 11.68 4.39
C GLY A 135 9.41 10.67 4.04
N GLN A 136 9.15 9.39 4.31
CA GLN A 136 10.09 8.34 3.91
C GLN A 136 10.11 8.27 2.38
N VAL A 137 11.31 8.14 1.81
CA VAL A 137 11.52 8.04 0.36
C VAL A 137 12.26 6.75 0.05
N VAL A 138 11.74 6.01 -0.93
CA VAL A 138 12.36 4.79 -1.42
C VAL A 138 12.50 4.85 -2.92
N SER A 139 13.60 4.33 -3.43
CA SER A 139 13.84 4.18 -4.86
C SER A 139 13.67 2.72 -5.25
N VAL A 140 12.90 2.50 -6.33
CA VAL A 140 12.48 1.19 -6.78
C VAL A 140 12.34 1.15 -8.30
N VAL A 141 12.63 -0.01 -8.88
CA VAL A 141 12.36 -0.29 -10.29
C VAL A 141 11.02 -0.97 -10.41
N VAL A 142 10.11 -0.37 -11.18
CA VAL A 142 8.76 -0.92 -11.38
C VAL A 142 8.37 -0.91 -12.84
N ARG A 143 7.38 -1.73 -13.18
CA ARG A 143 6.75 -1.74 -14.50
C ARG A 143 6.15 -0.37 -14.85
N SER A 144 6.43 0.11 -16.06
CA SER A 144 5.90 1.35 -16.62
C SER A 144 5.03 1.09 -17.85
N ALA A 145 3.97 1.89 -17.97
CA ALA A 145 3.18 1.92 -19.21
C ALA A 145 3.85 2.77 -20.30
N LEU A 146 4.85 3.58 -19.97
CA LEU A 146 5.54 4.48 -20.90
C LEU A 146 6.74 3.78 -21.54
N LEU A 147 6.94 4.02 -22.83
CA LEU A 147 8.03 3.43 -23.62
C LEU A 147 9.33 4.23 -23.55
N SER A 148 9.24 5.53 -23.21
CA SER A 148 10.38 6.45 -23.17
C SER A 148 10.22 7.48 -22.04
N GLY A 149 11.30 8.20 -21.76
CA GLY A 149 11.38 9.28 -20.78
C GLY A 149 12.29 8.96 -19.59
N LEU A 150 12.43 9.94 -18.68
CA LEU A 150 13.35 9.88 -17.54
C LEU A 150 13.15 8.62 -16.67
N GLY A 151 14.25 7.90 -16.45
CA GLY A 151 14.30 6.72 -15.60
C GLY A 151 13.77 5.42 -16.22
N VAL A 152 13.35 5.41 -17.50
CA VAL A 152 13.03 4.15 -18.20
C VAL A 152 14.31 3.36 -18.43
N VAL A 153 14.28 2.07 -18.11
CA VAL A 153 15.39 1.14 -18.38
C VAL A 153 15.21 0.64 -19.81
N GLU A 154 16.08 1.04 -20.72
CA GLU A 154 15.90 0.77 -22.16
C GLU A 154 15.92 -0.73 -22.48
N ASP A 155 16.77 -1.49 -21.79
CA ASP A 155 17.00 -2.94 -21.98
C ASP A 155 15.91 -3.86 -21.38
N SER A 156 14.90 -3.29 -20.71
CA SER A 156 14.00 -4.05 -19.84
C SER A 156 12.68 -4.52 -20.48
N GLY A 157 12.50 -4.34 -21.79
CA GLY A 157 11.27 -4.77 -22.47
C GLY A 157 11.23 -4.43 -23.96
N PRO A 158 10.16 -4.85 -24.66
CA PRO A 158 10.04 -4.76 -26.10
C PRO A 158 9.98 -3.31 -26.57
N ASP A 159 10.48 -3.08 -27.78
CA ASP A 159 10.46 -1.77 -28.40
C ASP A 159 9.05 -1.32 -28.78
N ALA A 160 8.90 -0.02 -29.06
CA ALA A 160 7.61 0.63 -29.29
C ALA A 160 6.78 -0.05 -30.40
N GLU A 161 7.47 -0.56 -31.42
CA GLU A 161 6.88 -1.24 -32.56
C GLU A 161 6.31 -2.62 -32.17
N GLU A 162 7.09 -3.41 -31.41
CA GLU A 162 6.71 -4.74 -30.94
C GLU A 162 5.59 -4.71 -29.89
N ARG A 163 5.51 -3.62 -29.10
CA ARG A 163 4.40 -3.43 -28.16
C ARG A 163 3.10 -3.05 -28.86
N SER A 164 3.16 -2.29 -29.95
CA SER A 164 1.98 -1.89 -30.72
C SER A 164 1.31 -3.08 -31.40
N SER A 165 2.08 -4.09 -31.82
CA SER A 165 1.55 -5.33 -32.38
C SER A 165 0.90 -6.24 -31.31
N MET A 166 1.41 -6.24 -30.07
CA MET A 166 0.83 -7.02 -28.96
C MET A 166 -0.48 -6.43 -28.38
N LEU A 167 -0.69 -5.12 -28.46
CA LEU A 167 -1.87 -4.44 -27.89
C LEU A 167 -3.14 -4.52 -28.74
N VAL A 168 -3.11 -5.21 -29.89
CA VAL A 168 -4.27 -5.39 -30.80
C VAL A 168 -5.33 -6.37 -30.24
N LEU A 169 -5.10 -6.98 -29.07
CA LEU A 169 -6.09 -7.85 -28.41
C LEU A 169 -7.09 -7.06 -27.54
N PRO A 170 -8.41 -7.35 -27.66
CA PRO A 170 -9.44 -6.52 -27.04
C PRO A 170 -9.53 -6.76 -25.51
N GLY A 171 -9.44 -5.70 -24.72
CA GLY A 171 -9.91 -5.70 -23.33
C GLY A 171 -9.10 -4.95 -22.27
N PHE A 172 -7.96 -4.34 -22.61
CA PHE A 172 -7.08 -3.76 -21.58
C PHE A 172 -7.41 -2.29 -21.25
N LYS A 173 -8.10 -2.03 -20.14
CA LYS A 173 -8.24 -0.67 -19.57
C LYS A 173 -6.99 -0.34 -18.75
N SER A 174 -6.13 0.52 -19.28
CA SER A 174 -4.96 1.05 -18.57
C SER A 174 -5.39 1.98 -17.42
N GLN A 175 -5.12 1.60 -16.17
CA GLN A 175 -5.20 2.53 -15.04
C GLN A 175 -3.98 3.46 -15.10
N ARG A 176 -4.20 4.72 -15.49
CA ARG A 176 -3.16 5.76 -15.46
C ARG A 176 -2.95 6.26 -14.04
N PHE A 177 -1.83 5.86 -13.44
CA PHE A 177 -1.26 6.61 -12.32
C PHE A 177 -0.43 7.76 -12.91
N ARG A 178 -0.89 9.01 -12.75
CA ARG A 178 -0.09 10.19 -13.11
C ARG A 178 1.00 10.35 -12.07
N THR A 179 2.25 10.14 -12.45
CA THR A 179 3.40 10.64 -11.68
C THR A 179 3.51 12.15 -11.92
N PRO A 180 3.49 13.01 -10.89
CA PRO A 180 3.90 14.40 -11.07
C PRO A 180 5.37 14.42 -11.50
N ASN A 181 5.72 15.28 -12.45
CA ASN A 181 7.11 15.54 -12.82
C ASN A 181 7.89 15.98 -11.57
N TRP A 182 8.78 15.13 -11.07
CA TRP A 182 9.71 15.50 -10.02
C TRP A 182 10.84 16.31 -10.65
N ILE A 183 10.67 17.62 -10.67
CA ILE A 183 11.78 18.55 -10.81
C ILE A 183 12.54 18.47 -9.49
N MET A 184 13.81 18.03 -9.55
CA MET A 184 14.77 18.26 -8.48
C MET A 184 14.75 19.74 -8.11
N CYS A 185 14.44 20.07 -6.86
CA CYS A 185 14.95 21.29 -6.25
C CYS A 185 16.07 20.89 -5.29
N THR A 186 17.29 21.11 -5.76
CA THR A 186 18.47 21.42 -4.96
C THR A 186 18.14 22.47 -3.90
N PHE A 187 18.17 22.11 -2.61
CA PHE A 187 19.16 22.49 -1.59
C PHE A 187 18.72 21.92 -0.23
#